data_AF-S5M0A2-F1
#
_entry.id   AF-S5M0A2-F1
#
_cell.length_a   1.000
_cell.length_b   1.000
_cell.length_c   1.000
_cell.angle_alpha   90.00
_cell.angle_beta   90.00
_cell.angle_gamma   90.00
#
_symmetry.space_group_name_H-M   'P 1'
#
loop_
_entity.id
_entity.type
_entity.pdbx_description
1 polymer ?
#
loop_
_entity_poly.entity_id
_entity_poly.type
_entity_poly.pdbx_seq_one_letter_code
_entity_poly.pdbx_strand_id
1 'polypeptide(L)'
;MKNNLTILYLLLLSIAAFLFSLTLFTKQKILAGTIFIQEYFNEYNEKKNEVYLLSNEKLNISVIKKILLETKQGFLELNSSSLKYSEEFIKVEIENISVLKYPNNDVLIYSENILILGFIKNVGVKKL
;
A
#
# COMPACT_ATOMS: atom_id res chain seq x y z
N MET A 1 -24.67 -47.93 8.29
CA MET A 1 -24.06 -47.33 7.07
C MET A 1 -24.52 -45.90 6.77
N LYS A 2 -25.82 -45.55 6.92
CA LYS A 2 -26.29 -44.16 6.70
C LYS A 2 -25.54 -43.11 7.53
N ASN A 3 -25.32 -43.34 8.83
CA ASN A 3 -24.64 -42.35 9.70
C ASN A 3 -23.18 -42.09 9.28
N ASN A 4 -22.45 -43.11 8.81
CA ASN A 4 -21.07 -42.94 8.34
C ASN A 4 -21.01 -42.13 7.05
N LEU A 5 -21.98 -42.29 6.16
CA LEU A 5 -22.09 -41.46 4.96
C LEU A 5 -22.41 -40.00 5.31
N THR A 6 -23.33 -39.75 6.24
CA THR A 6 -23.64 -38.39 6.70
C THR A 6 -22.43 -37.70 7.31
N ILE A 7 -21.64 -38.41 8.12
CA ILE A 7 -20.39 -37.89 8.71
C ILE A 7 -19.37 -37.57 7.63
N LEU A 8 -19.22 -38.43 6.62
CA LEU A 8 -18.32 -38.19 5.49
C LEU A 8 -18.69 -36.92 4.71
N TYR A 9 -19.98 -36.72 4.41
CA TYR A 9 -20.45 -35.50 3.73
C TYR A 9 -20.23 -34.23 4.56
N LEU A 10 -20.45 -34.30 5.88
CA LEU A 10 -20.18 -33.19 6.79
C LEU A 10 -18.71 -32.79 6.82
N LEU A 11 -17.81 -33.77 6.87
CA LEU A 11 -16.36 -33.53 6.78
C LEU A 11 -15.98 -32.90 5.44
N LEU A 12 -16.52 -33.40 4.34
CA LEU A 12 -16.25 -32.86 3.00
C LEU A 12 -16.69 -31.39 2.89
N LEU A 13 -17.86 -31.07 3.43
CA LEU A 13 -18.42 -29.71 3.41
C LEU A 13 -17.62 -28.76 4.31
N SER A 14 -17.14 -29.24 5.46
CA SER A 14 -16.23 -28.49 6.33
C SER A 14 -14.90 -28.18 5.63
N ILE A 15 -14.31 -29.16 4.94
CA ILE A 15 -13.08 -28.96 4.16
C ILE A 15 -13.31 -27.95 3.03
N ALA A 16 -14.43 -28.05 2.31
CA ALA A 16 -14.77 -27.11 1.24
C ALA A 16 -14.95 -25.68 1.78
N ALA A 17 -15.64 -25.51 2.91
CA ALA A 17 -15.81 -24.22 3.56
C ALA A 17 -14.47 -23.62 4.03
N PHE A 18 -13.57 -24.45 4.56
CA PHE A 18 -12.23 -24.03 4.96
C PHE A 18 -11.37 -23.63 3.76
N LEU A 19 -11.41 -24.39 2.67
CA LEU A 19 -10.72 -24.03 1.43
C LEU A 19 -11.28 -22.75 0.82
N PHE A 20 -12.60 -22.54 0.89
CA PHE A 20 -13.23 -21.32 0.41
C PHE A 20 -12.81 -20.10 1.26
N SER A 21 -12.76 -20.22 2.59
CA SER A 21 -12.32 -19.11 3.46
C SER A 21 -10.85 -18.74 3.21
N LEU A 22 -9.99 -19.72 2.92
CA LEU A 22 -8.60 -19.50 2.51
C LEU A 22 -8.49 -18.62 1.25
N THR A 23 -9.43 -18.73 0.30
CA THR A 23 -9.42 -17.88 -0.90
C THR A 23 -9.82 -16.43 -0.63
N LEU A 24 -10.56 -16.16 0.45
CA LEU A 24 -10.96 -14.80 0.84
C LEU A 24 -9.84 -14.02 1.53
N PHE A 25 -8.76 -14.69 1.97
CA PHE A 25 -7.59 -14.00 2.48
C PHE A 25 -6.81 -13.35 1.33
N THR A 26 -7.10 -12.06 1.10
CA THR A 26 -6.37 -11.23 0.14
C THR A 26 -4.89 -11.20 0.50
N LYS A 27 -4.02 -11.69 -0.39
CA LYS A 27 -2.56 -11.61 -0.21
C LYS A 27 -2.15 -10.14 -0.18
N GLN A 28 -1.64 -9.69 0.97
CA GLN A 28 -1.01 -8.39 1.11
C GLN A 28 0.41 -8.46 0.54
N LYS A 29 0.83 -7.42 -0.17
CA LYS A 29 2.18 -7.26 -0.67
C LYS A 29 2.87 -6.17 0.11
N ILE A 30 4.01 -6.51 0.72
CA ILE A 30 4.84 -5.55 1.46
C ILE A 30 6.01 -5.19 0.56
N LEU A 31 6.19 -3.90 0.31
CA LEU A 31 7.27 -3.35 -0.49
C LEU A 31 8.16 -2.47 0.39
N ALA A 32 9.45 -2.51 0.13
CA ALA A 32 10.39 -1.56 0.71
C ALA A 32 10.51 -0.31 -0.19
N GLY A 33 10.74 0.83 0.44
CA GLY A 33 10.94 2.10 -0.22
C GLY A 33 11.74 3.06 0.66
N THR A 34 11.99 4.24 0.12
CA THR A 34 12.68 5.35 0.78
C THR A 34 11.90 6.64 0.52
N ILE A 35 12.20 7.69 1.28
CA ILE A 35 11.69 9.02 0.97
C ILE A 35 12.77 9.91 0.35
N PHE A 36 12.32 10.78 -0.54
CA PHE A 36 13.09 11.89 -1.08
C PHE A 36 12.44 13.20 -0.65
N ILE A 37 13.23 14.16 -0.18
CA ILE A 37 12.73 15.47 0.24
C ILE A 37 13.25 16.50 -0.76
N GLN A 38 12.34 17.16 -1.47
CA GLN A 38 12.65 18.27 -2.36
C GLN A 38 12.37 19.59 -1.65
N GLU A 39 13.39 20.44 -1.56
CA GLU A 39 13.27 21.78 -1.01
C GLU A 39 13.23 22.80 -2.16
N TYR A 40 12.27 23.73 -2.12
CA TYR A 40 12.18 24.84 -3.08
C TYR A 40 11.60 26.09 -2.42
N PHE A 41 11.78 27.23 -3.07
CA PHE A 41 11.13 28.49 -2.70
C PHE A 41 9.90 28.69 -3.56
N ASN A 42 8.76 28.99 -2.93
CA ASN A 42 7.54 29.35 -3.66
C ASN A 42 7.62 30.78 -4.21
N GLU A 43 6.60 31.19 -4.95
CA GLU A 43 6.46 32.55 -5.50
C GLU A 43 6.45 33.66 -4.43
N TYR A 44 6.20 33.29 -3.17
CA TYR A 44 6.21 34.19 -2.00
C TYR A 44 7.53 34.17 -1.23
N ASN A 45 8.57 33.53 -1.78
CA ASN A 45 9.90 33.38 -1.16
C ASN A 45 9.89 32.60 0.17
N GLU A 46 8.88 31.77 0.40
CA GLU A 46 8.80 30.86 1.53
C GLU A 46 9.45 29.53 1.17
N LYS A 47 10.27 28.99 2.08
CA LYS A 47 10.86 27.66 1.93
C LYS A 47 9.76 26.62 2.09
N LYS A 48 9.50 25.85 1.03
CA LYS A 48 8.61 24.69 1.04
C LYS A 48 9.42 23.41 0.84
N ASN A 49 8.98 22.38 1.53
CA ASN A 49 9.55 21.05 1.44
C ASN A 49 8.45 20.08 1.00
N GLU A 50 8.74 19.25 0.02
CA GLU A 50 7.86 18.20 -0.47
C GLU A 50 8.50 16.84 -0.27
N VAL A 51 7.70 15.89 0.19
CA VAL A 51 8.15 14.53 0.48
C VAL A 51 7.61 13.60 -0.58
N TYR A 52 8.50 12.87 -1.23
CA TYR A 52 8.21 11.93 -2.28
C TYR A 52 8.58 10.51 -1.84
N LEU A 53 7.73 9.55 -2.17
CA LEU A 53 7.94 8.14 -1.93
C LEU A 53 8.65 7.50 -3.13
N LEU A 54 9.78 6.87 -2.89
CA LEU A 54 10.53 6.10 -3.86
C LEU A 54 10.44 4.61 -3.51
N SER A 55 10.30 3.77 -4.52
CA SER A 55 10.39 2.32 -4.37
C SER A 55 11.05 1.72 -5.61
N ASN A 56 11.64 0.55 -5.43
CA ASN A 56 12.28 -0.20 -6.51
C ASN A 56 11.25 -0.81 -7.48
N GLU A 57 9.96 -0.75 -7.13
CA GLU A 57 8.86 -1.21 -7.96
C GLU A 57 7.90 -0.09 -8.31
N LYS A 58 7.21 -0.23 -9.45
CA LYS A 58 6.17 0.73 -9.85
C LYS A 58 5.00 0.69 -8.88
N LEU A 59 4.80 1.78 -8.14
CA LEU A 59 3.71 1.92 -7.17
C LEU A 59 2.44 2.48 -7.81
N ASN A 60 1.30 1.89 -7.45
CA ASN A 60 -0.01 2.46 -7.73
C ASN A 60 -0.67 2.91 -6.43
N ILE A 61 -0.92 4.21 -6.28
CA ILE A 61 -1.51 4.79 -5.04
C ILE A 61 -2.83 4.12 -4.67
N SER A 62 -3.62 3.72 -5.67
CA SER A 62 -4.98 3.19 -5.48
C SER A 62 -5.00 1.85 -4.76
N VAL A 63 -3.84 1.19 -4.66
CA VAL A 63 -3.72 -0.11 -3.99
C VAL A 63 -2.82 -0.07 -2.78
N ILE A 64 -2.22 1.08 -2.48
CA ILE A 64 -1.54 1.31 -1.21
C ILE A 64 -2.63 1.48 -0.15
N LYS A 65 -2.67 0.55 0.80
CA LYS A 65 -3.53 0.68 1.98
C LYS A 65 -2.91 1.59 3.02
N LYS A 66 -1.62 1.38 3.25
CA LYS A 66 -0.88 1.97 4.37
C LYS A 66 0.60 2.04 4.06
N ILE A 67 1.26 3.03 4.64
CA ILE A 67 2.70 3.19 4.65
C ILE A 67 3.17 3.31 6.10
N LEU A 68 4.22 2.57 6.46
CA LEU A 68 4.98 2.80 7.68
C LEU A 68 6.27 3.51 7.31
N LEU A 69 6.42 4.72 7.83
CA LEU A 69 7.54 5.59 7.57
C LEU A 69 8.44 5.64 8.81
N GLU A 70 9.72 5.30 8.68
CA GLU A 70 10.65 5.43 9.79
C GLU A 70 10.94 6.91 10.11
N THR A 71 10.85 7.23 11.40
CA THR A 71 11.08 8.53 11.99
C THR A 71 12.13 8.44 13.11
N LYS A 72 12.59 9.59 13.61
CA LYS A 72 13.54 9.63 14.75
C LYS A 72 12.96 9.03 16.03
N GLN A 73 11.64 8.86 16.14
CA GLN A 73 10.92 8.43 17.33
C GLN A 73 10.26 7.05 17.17
N GLY A 74 10.50 6.34 16.06
CA GLY A 74 9.84 5.08 15.73
C GLY A 74 9.19 5.14 14.34
N PHE A 75 8.06 4.46 14.16
CA PHE A 75 7.35 4.45 12.87
C PHE A 75 6.10 5.34 12.88
N LEU A 76 5.98 6.17 11.86
CA LEU A 76 4.76 6.92 11.58
C LEU A 76 3.92 6.13 10.58
N GLU A 77 2.68 5.88 10.97
CA GLU A 77 1.69 5.24 10.12
C GLU A 77 0.93 6.27 9.29
N LEU A 78 0.93 6.08 7.98
CA LEU A 78 0.25 6.94 7.02
C LEU A 78 -0.72 6.11 6.19
N ASN A 79 -1.95 6.62 6.06
CA ASN A 79 -3.00 5.99 5.25
C ASN A 79 -2.97 6.54 3.82
N SER A 80 -3.71 5.88 2.93
CA SER A 80 -3.84 6.31 1.53
C SER A 80 -4.32 7.76 1.36
N SER A 81 -5.07 8.31 2.32
CA SER A 81 -5.54 9.70 2.34
C SER A 81 -4.40 10.73 2.42
N SER A 82 -3.25 10.35 2.97
CA SER A 82 -2.07 11.20 3.09
C SER A 82 -1.16 11.12 1.86
N LEU A 83 -1.61 10.46 0.79
CA LEU A 83 -0.85 10.28 -0.43
C LEU A 83 -1.51 11.03 -1.58
N LYS A 84 -0.71 11.68 -2.41
CA LYS A 84 -1.16 12.36 -3.63
C LYS A 84 -0.27 11.99 -4.82
N TYR A 85 -0.87 11.88 -6.00
CA TYR A 85 -0.10 11.82 -7.24
C TYR A 85 0.36 13.22 -7.63
N SER A 86 1.65 13.38 -7.86
CA SER A 86 2.25 14.60 -8.39
C SER A 86 3.36 14.21 -9.36
N GLU A 87 3.23 14.63 -10.63
CA GLU A 87 4.29 14.48 -11.65
C GLU A 87 4.89 13.05 -11.73
N GLU A 88 4.02 12.04 -11.77
CA GLU A 88 4.37 10.61 -11.81
C GLU A 88 4.94 10.03 -10.50
N PHE A 89 5.22 10.86 -9.50
CA PHE A 89 5.62 10.45 -8.17
C PHE A 89 4.45 10.42 -7.19
N ILE A 90 4.64 9.66 -6.11
CA ILE A 90 3.71 9.64 -4.98
C ILE A 90 4.24 10.62 -3.95
N LYS A 91 3.55 11.73 -3.79
CA LYS A 91 3.79 12.73 -2.75
C LYS A 91 3.13 12.29 -1.45
N VAL A 92 3.85 12.44 -0.34
CA VAL A 92 3.39 12.12 1.00
C VAL A 92 3.13 13.43 1.75
N GLU A 93 1.90 13.64 2.18
CA GLU A 93 1.52 14.80 2.98
C GLU A 93 1.82 14.53 4.45
N ILE A 94 2.79 15.27 4.99
CA ILE A 94 3.26 15.14 6.37
C ILE A 94 3.29 16.54 6.98
N GLU A 95 2.65 16.70 8.15
CA GLU A 95 2.56 17.98 8.83
C GLU A 95 3.93 18.47 9.34
N ASN A 96 4.79 17.56 9.79
CA ASN A 96 6.10 17.89 10.34
C ASN A 96 7.22 17.02 9.77
N ILE A 97 7.94 17.57 8.80
CA ILE A 97 9.06 16.91 8.10
C ILE A 97 10.29 16.73 9.01
N SER A 98 10.42 17.52 10.08
CA SER A 98 11.59 17.48 10.98
C SER A 98 11.70 16.17 11.76
N VAL A 99 10.60 15.43 11.88
CA VAL A 99 10.49 14.16 12.58
C VAL A 99 11.07 13.01 11.74
N LEU A 100 11.21 13.22 10.42
CA LEU A 100 11.69 12.20 9.50
C LEU A 100 13.18 11.90 9.69
N LYS A 101 13.54 10.63 9.60
CA LYS A 101 14.92 10.13 9.74
C LYS A 101 15.69 10.20 8.41
N TYR A 102 15.87 11.40 7.84
CA TYR A 102 16.51 11.59 6.54
C TYR A 102 18.05 11.64 6.60
N PRO A 103 18.81 11.09 5.62
CA PRO A 103 18.36 10.41 4.38
C PRO A 103 18.10 8.90 4.51
N ASN A 104 18.44 8.30 5.64
CA ASN A 104 18.35 6.86 5.86
C ASN A 104 17.03 6.50 6.56
N ASN A 105 15.94 6.55 5.80
CA ASN A 105 14.61 6.14 6.26
C ASN A 105 14.20 4.85 5.58
N ASP A 106 13.83 3.85 6.37
CA ASP A 106 13.12 2.69 5.85
C ASP A 106 11.62 2.99 5.73
N VAL A 107 11.05 2.68 4.56
CA VAL A 107 9.63 2.82 4.30
C VAL A 107 9.04 1.47 3.92
N LEU A 108 8.02 1.03 4.66
CA LEU A 108 7.27 -0.18 4.34
C LEU A 108 5.91 0.20 3.77
N ILE A 109 5.66 -0.25 2.55
CA ILE A 109 4.44 0.07 1.80
C ILE A 109 3.60 -1.20 1.76
N TYR A 110 2.43 -1.14 2.39
CA TYR A 110 1.45 -2.22 2.40
C TYR A 110 0.47 -1.99 1.26
N SER A 111 0.54 -2.86 0.26
CA SER A 111 -0.29 -2.81 -0.93
C SER A 111 -1.13 -4.08 -1.10
N GLU A 112 -2.27 -3.95 -1.75
CA GLU A 112 -3.02 -5.11 -2.22
C GLU A 112 -2.35 -5.74 -3.44
N ASN A 113 -2.33 -7.07 -3.50
CA ASN A 113 -1.87 -7.75 -4.69
C ASN A 113 -2.94 -7.64 -5.79
N ILE A 114 -2.71 -6.78 -6.77
CA ILE A 114 -3.59 -6.66 -7.94
C ILE A 114 -3.29 -7.82 -8.88
N LEU A 115 -4.27 -8.70 -9.08
CA LEU A 115 -4.24 -9.64 -10.21
C LEU A 115 -4.14 -8.83 -11.51
N ILE A 116 -3.24 -9.22 -12.43
CA ILE A 116 -2.98 -8.52 -13.71
C ILE A 116 -4.26 -8.09 -14.45
N LEU A 117 -5.33 -8.89 -14.37
CA LEU A 117 -6.67 -8.57 -14.90
C LEU A 117 -7.29 -7.30 -14.31
N GLY A 118 -7.14 -7.07 -13.00
CA GLY A 118 -7.59 -5.85 -12.32
C GLY A 118 -6.75 -4.62 -12.70
N PHE A 119 -5.47 -4.82 -12.97
CA PHE A 119 -4.59 -3.75 -13.47
C PHE A 119 -5.04 -3.27 -14.85
N ILE A 120 -5.31 -4.19 -15.78
CA ILE A 120 -5.80 -3.88 -17.13
C ILE A 120 -7.15 -3.17 -17.07
N LYS A 121 -8.06 -3.59 -16.18
CA LYS A 121 -9.37 -2.96 -16.03
C LYS A 121 -9.27 -1.52 -15.48
N ASN A 122 -8.39 -1.26 -14.52
CA ASN A 122 -8.19 0.10 -14.00
C ASN A 122 -7.47 1.04 -14.98
N VAL A 123 -6.55 0.51 -15.79
CA VAL A 123 -5.87 1.29 -16.84
C VAL A 123 -6.80 1.57 -18.03
N GLY A 124 -7.70 0.63 -18.36
CA GLY A 124 -8.65 0.76 -19.48
C GLY A 124 -9.84 1.70 -19.25
N VAL A 125 -10.09 2.16 -18.01
CA VAL A 125 -11.20 3.06 -17.67
C VAL A 125 -10.81 4.55 -17.74
N LYS A 126 -9.51 4.88 -17.89
CA LYS A 126 -9.12 6.20 -18.41
C LYS A 126 -9.32 6.23 -19.94
N LYS A 127 -10.57 6.20 -20.38
CA LYS A 127 -10.95 6.69 -21.72
C LYS A 127 -11.43 8.12 -21.58
N LEU A 128 -10.63 9.02 -22.16
CA LEU A 128 -10.96 10.33 -22.77
C LEU A 128 -12.04 11.17 -22.08
#